data_AF-A0A7X6Y176-F1
#
_entry.id   AF-A0A7X6Y176-F1
#
_cell.length_a   1.000
_cell.length_b   1.000
_cell.length_c   1.000
_cell.angle_alpha   90.00
_cell.angle_beta   90.00
_cell.angle_gamma   90.00
#
_symmetry.space_group_name_H-M   'P 1'
#
loop_
_entity.id
_entity.type
_entity.pdbx_description
1 polymer ?
#
loop_
_entity_poly.entity_id
_entity_poly.type
_entity_poly.pdbx_seq_one_letter_code
_entity_poly.pdbx_strand_id
1 'polypeptide(L)'
;VREKGYNVGFIGGGARGLHHFTEMVGADCCVTINWEGTADVLIKQDPPVVQRFLQKTPDSVVDELIEKIEDYRRGYLVNAISPEEYADFGPVVYFRNMFEEAWSKARSFIANRRTELGL
;
A
#
# COMPACT_ATOMS: atom_id res chain seq x y z
N VAL A 1 -2.05 9.38 15.25
CA VAL A 1 -1.32 8.24 15.88
C VAL A 1 -0.18 8.74 16.75
N ARG A 2 0.79 9.51 16.20
CA ARG A 2 1.85 10.15 16.99
C ARG A 2 1.34 11.11 18.05
N GLU A 3 0.43 12.01 17.68
CA GLU A 3 -0.21 12.94 18.62
C GLU A 3 -0.99 12.23 19.74
N LYS A 4 -1.39 10.98 19.51
CA LYS A 4 -2.09 10.14 20.49
C LYS A 4 -1.13 9.28 21.33
N GLY A 5 0.19 9.38 21.11
CA GLY A 5 1.21 8.66 21.87
C GLY A 5 1.21 7.14 21.68
N TYR A 6 0.60 6.63 20.60
CA TYR A 6 0.59 5.19 20.35
C TYR A 6 1.98 4.68 19.95
N ASN A 7 2.43 3.61 20.60
CA ASN A 7 3.70 2.95 20.30
C ASN A 7 3.56 2.02 19.08
N VAL A 8 3.38 2.62 17.90
CA VAL A 8 3.28 1.91 16.62
C VAL A 8 4.16 2.58 15.57
N GLY A 9 4.84 1.76 14.76
CA GLY A 9 5.61 2.22 13.61
C GLY A 9 4.74 2.30 12.36
N PHE A 10 5.04 3.26 11.49
CA PHE A 10 4.41 3.34 10.17
C PHE A 10 5.30 2.66 9.13
N ILE A 11 4.67 1.88 8.25
CA ILE A 11 5.31 1.33 7.06
C ILE A 11 4.52 1.69 5.81
N GLY A 12 5.20 2.33 4.86
CA GLY A 12 4.69 2.55 3.51
C GLY A 12 5.14 1.41 2.60
N GLY A 13 4.24 0.86 1.79
CA GLY A 13 4.55 -0.20 0.85
C GLY A 13 3.64 -0.15 -0.38
N GLY A 14 3.91 -1.00 -1.37
CA GLY A 14 3.08 -1.08 -2.57
C GLY A 14 3.24 0.08 -3.54
N ALA A 15 4.40 0.73 -3.59
CA ALA A 15 4.68 1.78 -4.56
C ALA A 15 4.48 1.28 -6.01
N ARG A 16 3.85 2.12 -6.84
CA ARG A 16 3.58 1.88 -8.28
C ARG A 16 4.10 3.01 -9.17
N GLY A 17 4.35 4.17 -8.60
CA GLY A 17 5.08 5.27 -9.22
C GLY A 17 6.06 5.88 -8.24
N LEU A 18 7.06 6.61 -8.77
CA LEU A 18 8.09 7.25 -7.95
C LEU A 18 7.50 8.19 -6.90
N HIS A 19 6.40 8.87 -7.25
CA HIS A 19 5.72 9.81 -6.37
C HIS A 19 5.12 9.15 -5.11
N HIS A 20 4.80 7.86 -5.13
CA HIS A 20 4.36 7.15 -3.92
C HIS A 20 5.46 7.14 -2.84
N PHE A 21 6.73 7.21 -3.23
CA PHE A 21 7.84 7.38 -2.30
C PHE A 21 8.11 8.87 -2.02
N THR A 22 8.18 9.72 -3.04
CA THR A 22 8.56 11.13 -2.83
C THR A 22 7.53 11.92 -2.01
N GLU A 23 6.25 11.59 -2.08
CA GLU A 23 5.21 12.21 -1.24
C GLU A 23 5.30 11.79 0.24
N MET A 24 6.01 10.70 0.54
CA MET A 24 6.27 10.24 1.91
C MET A 24 7.52 10.90 2.52
N VAL A 25 8.26 11.73 1.77
CA VAL A 25 9.47 12.40 2.28
C VAL A 25 9.11 13.34 3.44
N GLY A 26 9.79 13.13 4.56
CA GLY A 26 9.54 13.82 5.84
C GLY A 26 8.61 13.08 6.80
N ALA A 27 8.04 11.94 6.39
CA ALA A 27 7.39 11.03 7.32
C ALA A 27 8.43 10.31 8.18
N ASP A 28 8.14 10.13 9.47
CA ASP A 28 8.88 9.20 10.32
C ASP A 28 8.18 7.82 10.23
N CYS A 29 8.59 7.10 9.19
CA CYS A 29 8.13 5.79 8.78
C CYS A 29 9.24 5.03 8.02
N CYS A 30 9.09 3.72 7.89
CA CYS A 30 9.86 2.94 6.93
C CYS A 30 9.09 2.86 5.62
N VAL A 31 9.75 3.07 4.47
CA VAL A 31 9.10 2.92 3.16
C VAL A 31 9.82 1.85 2.35
N THR A 32 9.08 0.83 1.92
CA THR A 32 9.59 -0.22 1.05
C THR A 32 9.18 0.05 -0.39
N ILE A 33 10.16 0.07 -1.29
CA ILE A 33 9.96 0.24 -2.73
C ILE A 33 10.72 -0.83 -3.49
N ASN A 34 10.31 -1.06 -4.74
CA ASN A 34 11.06 -1.92 -5.64
C ASN A 34 12.44 -1.33 -5.91
N TRP A 35 13.42 -2.19 -6.17
CA TRP A 35 14.72 -1.74 -6.64
C TRP A 35 14.61 -1.23 -8.08
N GLU A 36 14.35 -2.14 -9.01
CA GLU A 36 14.27 -1.86 -10.44
C GLU A 36 13.04 -1.01 -10.79
N GLY A 37 13.27 0.05 -11.57
CA GLY A 37 12.25 0.99 -12.00
C GLY A 37 11.75 1.94 -10.90
N THR A 38 12.35 1.95 -9.71
CA THR A 38 11.98 2.90 -8.64
C THR A 38 13.21 3.45 -7.92
N ALA A 39 13.86 2.66 -7.05
CA ALA A 39 15.00 3.16 -6.28
C ALA A 39 16.18 3.55 -7.17
N ASP A 40 16.50 2.69 -8.15
CA ASP A 40 17.52 2.93 -9.17
C ASP A 40 17.26 4.21 -9.98
N VAL A 41 16.01 4.46 -10.37
CA VAL A 41 15.59 5.63 -11.13
C VAL A 41 15.66 6.89 -10.28
N LEU A 42 15.20 6.85 -9.02
CA LEU A 42 15.27 7.99 -8.10
C LEU A 42 16.71 8.43 -7.84
N ILE A 43 17.62 7.47 -7.62
CA ILE A 43 19.05 7.73 -7.43
C ILE A 43 19.64 8.37 -8.69
N LYS A 44 19.30 7.87 -9.88
CA LYS A 44 19.79 8.42 -11.15
C LYS A 44 19.27 9.83 -11.43
N GLN A 45 18.01 10.11 -11.09
CA GLN A 45 17.39 11.42 -11.31
C GLN A 45 17.91 12.47 -10.31
N ASP A 46 18.31 12.05 -9.11
CA ASP A 46 18.77 12.90 -8.01
C ASP A 46 17.92 14.18 -7.83
N PRO A 47 16.59 14.04 -7.71
CA PRO A 47 15.73 15.21 -7.56
C PRO A 47 15.96 15.86 -6.18
N PRO A 48 15.67 17.16 -6.03
CA PRO A 48 15.70 17.81 -4.73
C PRO A 48 14.85 17.07 -3.70
N VAL A 49 15.42 16.86 -2.51
CA VAL A 49 14.70 16.26 -1.38
C VAL A 49 13.80 17.32 -0.76
N VAL A 50 12.50 17.25 -1.07
CA VAL A 50 11.49 18.19 -0.57
C VAL A 50 10.56 17.48 0.40
N GLN A 51 10.36 18.05 1.59
CA GLN A 51 9.36 17.53 2.52
C GLN A 51 7.96 17.72 1.94
N ARG A 52 7.26 16.60 1.68
CA ARG A 52 5.91 16.59 1.11
C ARG A 52 4.86 16.00 2.04
N PHE A 53 5.26 15.15 2.99
CA PHE A 53 4.32 14.41 3.84
C PHE A 53 3.31 15.28 4.63
N LEU A 54 3.72 16.47 5.07
CA LEU A 54 2.84 17.40 5.81
C LEU A 54 2.01 18.33 4.90
N GLN A 55 2.13 18.20 3.58
CA GLN A 55 1.30 18.97 2.64
C GLN A 55 -0.06 18.29 2.52
N LYS A 56 -1.06 18.90 3.15
CA LYS A 56 -2.44 18.38 3.11
C LYS A 56 -2.96 18.40 1.68
N THR A 57 -3.60 17.32 1.25
CA THR A 57 -4.41 17.29 0.03
C THR A 57 -5.53 18.34 0.13
N PRO A 58 -5.81 19.12 -0.93
CA PRO A 58 -6.90 20.09 -0.91
C PRO A 58 -8.23 19.44 -0.55
N ASP A 59 -9.02 20.10 0.31
CA ASP A 59 -10.29 19.56 0.81
C ASP A 59 -11.26 19.27 -0.32
N SER A 60 -11.32 20.13 -1.35
CA SER A 60 -12.18 19.92 -2.53
C SER A 60 -11.90 18.60 -3.26
N VAL A 61 -10.65 18.14 -3.27
CA VAL A 61 -10.28 16.85 -3.89
C VAL A 61 -10.75 15.69 -3.02
N VAL A 62 -10.55 15.80 -1.70
CA VAL A 62 -11.00 14.78 -0.75
C VAL A 62 -12.52 14.67 -0.76
N ASP A 63 -13.22 15.79 -0.78
CA ASP A 63 -14.68 15.88 -0.85
C ASP A 63 -15.20 15.21 -2.13
N GLU A 64 -14.59 15.51 -3.29
CA GLU A 64 -14.96 14.90 -4.56
C GLU A 64 -14.78 13.36 -4.54
N LEU A 65 -13.68 12.86 -3.97
CA LEU A 65 -13.44 11.42 -3.84
C LEU A 65 -14.43 10.75 -2.89
N ILE A 66 -14.75 11.41 -1.77
CA ILE A 66 -15.76 10.95 -0.81
C ILE A 66 -17.15 10.89 -1.46
N GLU A 67 -17.52 11.90 -2.25
CA GLU A 67 -18.82 11.98 -2.88
C GLU A 67 -18.98 10.97 -4.02
N LYS A 68 -17.94 10.78 -4.84
CA LYS A 68 -18.04 10.03 -6.11
C LYS A 68 -17.57 8.58 -6.02
N ILE A 69 -16.75 8.22 -5.02
CA ILE A 69 -16.15 6.89 -4.92
C ILE A 69 -16.50 6.27 -3.56
N GLU A 70 -17.50 5.41 -3.55
CA GLU A 70 -18.02 4.80 -2.31
C GLU A 70 -16.93 4.06 -1.51
N ASP A 71 -16.11 3.24 -2.18
CA ASP A 71 -15.02 2.51 -1.52
C ASP A 71 -13.96 3.45 -0.93
N TYR A 72 -13.71 4.59 -1.58
CA TYR A 72 -12.83 5.61 -1.02
C TYR A 72 -13.44 6.20 0.25
N ARG A 73 -14.71 6.62 0.19
CA ARG A 73 -15.42 7.15 1.36
C ARG A 73 -15.40 6.17 2.54
N ARG A 74 -15.68 4.89 2.28
CA ARG A 74 -15.69 3.83 3.30
C ARG A 74 -14.29 3.58 3.88
N GLY A 75 -13.26 3.54 3.04
CA GLY A 75 -11.87 3.35 3.51
C GLY A 75 -11.27 4.59 4.19
N TYR A 76 -11.74 5.80 3.86
CA TYR A 76 -11.19 7.06 4.35
C TYR A 76 -11.83 7.53 5.66
N LEU A 77 -13.16 7.39 5.81
CA LEU A 77 -13.87 7.86 6.99
C LEU A 77 -13.77 6.86 8.16
N VAL A 78 -13.44 7.38 9.34
CA VAL A 78 -13.34 6.58 10.56
C VAL A 78 -14.69 5.90 10.85
N ASN A 79 -14.66 4.61 11.16
CA ASN A 79 -15.83 3.77 11.45
C ASN A 79 -16.82 3.60 10.26
N ALA A 80 -16.45 3.94 9.03
CA ALA A 80 -17.31 3.72 7.86
C ALA A 80 -17.27 2.27 7.31
N ILE A 81 -16.47 1.40 7.94
CA ILE A 81 -16.46 -0.05 7.75
C ILE A 81 -16.49 -0.67 9.15
N SER A 82 -17.48 -1.53 9.43
CA SER A 82 -17.52 -2.28 10.69
C SER A 82 -16.58 -3.49 10.65
N PRO A 83 -16.17 -4.04 11.81
CA PRO A 83 -15.38 -5.26 11.85
C PRO A 83 -16.02 -6.43 11.10
N GLU A 84 -17.35 -6.54 11.14
CA GLU A 84 -18.12 -7.61 10.49
C GLU A 84 -18.13 -7.45 8.97
N GLU A 85 -18.13 -6.22 8.46
CA GLU A 85 -18.11 -5.93 7.02
C GLU A 85 -16.71 -6.00 6.39
N TYR A 86 -15.65 -5.86 7.20
CA TYR A 86 -14.29 -5.69 6.71
C TYR A 86 -13.82 -6.86 5.83
N ALA A 87 -14.19 -8.09 6.20
CA ALA A 87 -13.77 -9.29 5.48
C ALA A 87 -14.34 -9.38 4.04
N ASP A 88 -15.46 -8.71 3.80
CA ASP A 88 -16.18 -8.68 2.52
C ASP A 88 -15.98 -7.36 1.77
N PHE A 89 -15.22 -6.41 2.34
CA PHE A 89 -14.93 -5.13 1.71
C PHE A 89 -14.11 -5.35 0.43
N GLY A 90 -14.58 -4.79 -0.70
CA GLY A 90 -14.03 -5.07 -2.04
C GLY A 90 -12.51 -4.99 -2.14
N PRO A 91 -11.86 -3.89 -1.71
CA PRO A 91 -10.40 -3.78 -1.69
C PRO A 91 -9.70 -4.87 -0.84
N VAL A 92 -10.29 -5.27 0.28
CA VAL A 92 -9.74 -6.32 1.16
C VAL A 92 -9.86 -7.68 0.49
N VAL A 93 -11.01 -7.99 -0.09
CA VAL A 93 -11.25 -9.23 -0.84
C VAL A 93 -10.29 -9.32 -2.02
N TYR A 94 -10.17 -8.23 -2.80
CA TYR A 94 -9.25 -8.17 -3.93
C TYR A 94 -7.81 -8.44 -3.50
N PHE A 95 -7.35 -7.75 -2.45
CA PHE A 95 -6.00 -7.95 -1.92
C PHE A 95 -5.80 -9.37 -1.43
N ARG A 96 -6.70 -9.91 -0.59
CA ARG A 96 -6.65 -11.28 -0.08
C ARG A 96 -6.57 -12.31 -1.20
N ASN A 97 -7.42 -12.19 -2.21
CA ASN A 97 -7.48 -13.13 -3.33
C ASN A 97 -6.15 -13.19 -4.10
N MET A 98 -5.45 -12.05 -4.26
CA MET A 98 -4.11 -12.05 -4.87
C MET A 98 -3.10 -12.88 -4.07
N PHE A 99 -3.13 -12.82 -2.74
CA PHE A 99 -2.25 -13.65 -1.90
C PHE A 99 -2.61 -15.13 -1.98
N GLU A 100 -3.90 -15.45 -1.93
CA GLU A 100 -4.37 -16.84 -2.04
C GLU A 100 -3.98 -17.45 -3.39
N GLU A 101 -4.12 -16.68 -4.47
CA GLU A 101 -3.72 -17.11 -5.80
C GLU A 101 -2.20 -17.33 -5.90
N ALA A 102 -1.40 -16.36 -5.43
CA ALA A 102 0.06 -16.47 -5.41
C ALA A 102 0.54 -17.67 -4.56
N TRP A 103 -0.09 -17.88 -3.40
CA TRP A 103 0.20 -19.02 -2.53
C TRP A 103 -0.14 -20.35 -3.20
N SER A 104 -1.30 -20.44 -3.85
CA SER A 104 -1.69 -21.63 -4.60
C SER A 104 -0.69 -21.95 -5.71
N LYS A 105 -0.28 -20.94 -6.48
CA LYS A 105 0.77 -21.07 -7.52
C LYS A 105 2.09 -21.56 -6.95
N ALA A 106 2.53 -21.01 -5.81
CA ALA A 106 3.76 -21.44 -5.15
C ALA A 106 3.70 -22.92 -4.71
N ARG A 107 2.58 -23.36 -4.13
CA ARG A 107 2.39 -24.78 -3.77
C ARG A 107 2.44 -25.70 -4.97
N SER A 108 1.76 -25.34 -6.06
CA SER A 108 1.77 -26.12 -7.31
C SER A 108 3.17 -26.20 -7.91
N PHE A 109 3.91 -25.08 -7.93
CA PHE A 109 5.30 -25.05 -8.38
C PHE A 109 6.19 -25.99 -7.56
N ILE A 110 6.09 -25.95 -6.23
CA ILE A 110 6.86 -26.82 -5.33
C ILE A 110 6.51 -28.29 -5.55
N ALA A 111 5.22 -28.61 -5.71
CA ALA A 111 4.78 -29.99 -5.97
C ALA A 111 5.36 -30.53 -7.28
N ASN A 112 5.28 -29.76 -8.37
CA ASN A 112 5.87 -30.12 -9.65
C ASN A 112 7.39 -30.31 -9.53
N ARG A 113 8.06 -29.42 -8.80
CA ARG A 113 9.50 -29.51 -8.61
C ARG A 113 9.93 -30.75 -7.82
N ARG A 114 9.14 -31.20 -6.85
CA ARG A 114 9.39 -32.45 -6.12
C ARG A 114 9.26 -33.66 -7.04
N THR A 115 8.19 -33.71 -7.84
CA THR A 115 7.99 -34.76 -8.85
C THR A 115 9.16 -34.84 -9.85
N GLU A 116 9.63 -33.72 -10.38
CA GLU A 116 10.79 -33.67 -11.28
C GLU A 116 12.09 -34.19 -10.64
N LEU A 117 12.22 -34.03 -9.33
CA LEU A 117 13.37 -34.49 -8.57
C LEU A 117 13.22 -35.92 -8.03
N GLY A 118 12.08 -36.58 -8.27
CA GLY A 118 11.80 -37.93 -7.77
C GLY A 118 11.60 -38.00 -6.24
N LEU A 119 11.15 -36.91 -5.63
CA LEU A 119 10.85 -36.77 -4.20
C LEU A 119 9.36 -36.89 -3.89
#